data_AF-A0A7W0KZ09-F1
#
_entry.id   AF-A0A7W0KZ09-F1
#
_cell.length_a   1.000
_cell.length_b   1.000
_cell.length_c   1.000
_cell.angle_alpha   90.00
_cell.angle_beta   90.00
_cell.angle_gamma   90.00
#
_symmetry.space_group_name_H-M   'P 1'
#
loop_
_entity.id
_entity.type
_entity.pdbx_description
1 polymer ?
#
loop_
_entity_poly.entity_id
_entity_poly.type
_entity_poly.pdbx_seq_one_letter_code
_entity_poly.pdbx_strand_id
1 'polypeptide(L)'
;MPTAGAALDAPVGAVPLEPMRTLSWYRHGRGDPTTELSSAGMWRASWTPDGPATVHLDWSSGAAVVESWGPGGDHAGRAAVAMLAADRVPPTPADVHPLVTEAARRHRGVRSGASGDLYHALLPTILAQRIT
;
A
#
# COMPACT_ATOMS: atom_id res chain seq x y z
N MET A 1 14.59 18.10 6.34
CA MET A 1 14.93 16.87 7.09
C MET A 1 13.78 15.89 6.93
N PRO A 2 14.01 14.59 6.69
CA PRO A 2 12.98 13.57 6.86
C PRO A 2 12.35 13.73 8.24
N THR A 3 11.03 13.70 8.35
CA THR A 3 10.41 13.47 9.66
C THR A 3 10.60 11.97 9.89
N ALA A 4 11.45 11.63 10.87
CA ALA A 4 11.90 10.25 11.07
C ALA A 4 10.69 9.29 11.06
N GLY A 5 10.82 8.28 10.20
CA GLY A 5 9.79 7.31 9.89
C GLY A 5 9.22 6.66 11.14
N ALA A 6 7.88 6.58 11.20
CA ALA A 6 7.25 5.61 12.05
C ALA A 6 7.70 4.24 11.55
N ALA A 7 8.68 3.64 12.23
CA ALA A 7 8.92 2.22 12.08
C ALA A 7 7.60 1.53 12.40
N LEU A 8 7.12 0.70 11.47
CA LEU A 8 6.16 -0.29 11.87
C LEU A 8 6.89 -1.25 12.81
N ASP A 9 6.71 -1.06 14.12
CA ASP A 9 6.94 -2.11 15.13
C ASP A 9 5.92 -3.26 14.98
N ALA A 10 5.19 -3.32 13.86
CA ALA A 10 4.46 -4.49 13.45
C ALA A 10 5.48 -5.46 12.81
N PRO A 11 5.82 -6.60 13.46
CA PRO A 11 6.65 -7.59 12.82
C PRO A 11 5.93 -8.07 11.55
N VAL A 12 6.43 -7.66 10.39
CA VAL A 12 6.03 -8.19 9.08
C VAL A 12 6.28 -9.72 8.99
N GLY A 13 6.90 -10.33 10.00
CA GLY A 13 7.20 -11.75 10.06
C GLY A 13 6.18 -12.68 10.76
N ALA A 14 5.19 -12.16 11.51
CA ALA A 14 4.27 -13.05 12.24
C ALA A 14 3.19 -13.70 11.34
N VAL A 15 2.85 -13.05 10.23
CA VAL A 15 1.84 -13.51 9.26
C VAL A 15 2.40 -13.27 7.86
N PRO A 16 2.28 -14.22 6.91
CA PRO A 16 2.77 -14.05 5.55
C PRO A 16 2.23 -12.75 4.93
N LEU A 17 3.09 -11.91 4.36
CA LEU A 17 2.74 -10.68 3.64
C LEU A 17 3.30 -10.73 2.22
N GLU A 18 2.53 -10.30 1.23
CA GLU A 18 2.98 -10.09 -0.16
C GLU A 18 2.91 -8.57 -0.48
N PRO A 19 3.93 -7.77 -0.10
CA PRO A 19 3.87 -6.31 -0.20
C PRO A 19 3.64 -5.82 -1.62
N MET A 20 4.36 -6.39 -2.60
CA MET A 20 4.21 -6.01 -4.01
C MET A 20 2.77 -6.16 -4.51
N ARG A 21 2.12 -7.30 -4.23
CA ARG A 21 0.74 -7.54 -4.69
C ARG A 21 -0.24 -6.66 -3.93
N THR A 22 -0.09 -6.57 -2.61
CA THR A 22 -0.90 -5.72 -1.73
C THR A 22 -0.87 -4.26 -2.18
N LEU A 23 0.33 -3.73 -2.44
CA LEU A 23 0.51 -2.32 -2.77
C LEU A 23 0.30 -2.01 -4.25
N SER A 24 0.32 -3.01 -5.14
CA SER A 24 0.09 -2.82 -6.57
C SER A 24 -1.23 -2.12 -6.89
N TRP A 25 -2.23 -2.27 -6.02
CA TRP A 25 -3.55 -1.66 -6.17
C TRP A 25 -3.53 -0.13 -6.11
N TYR A 26 -2.50 0.45 -5.49
CA TYR A 26 -2.38 1.89 -5.32
C TYR A 26 -1.60 2.56 -6.46
N ARG A 27 -0.99 1.79 -7.36
CA ARG A 27 -0.34 2.32 -8.56
C ARG A 27 -1.34 2.35 -9.73
N HIS A 28 -1.64 3.53 -10.24
CA HIS A 28 -2.64 3.74 -11.29
C HIS A 28 -2.07 3.49 -12.70
N GLY A 29 -1.80 2.21 -12.99
CA GLY A 29 -1.21 1.77 -14.27
C GLY A 29 0.32 1.82 -14.28
N ARG A 30 0.93 1.38 -15.39
CA ARG A 30 2.41 1.32 -15.50
C ARG A 30 3.07 2.70 -15.62
N GLY A 31 2.35 3.70 -16.13
CA GLY A 31 2.84 5.06 -16.35
C GLY A 31 2.47 6.03 -15.23
N ASP A 32 2.04 5.54 -14.06
CA ASP A 32 1.69 6.38 -12.91
C ASP A 32 2.93 7.20 -12.48
N PRO A 33 2.92 8.53 -12.65
CA PRO A 33 4.07 9.36 -12.30
C PRO A 33 4.19 9.59 -10.78
N THR A 34 3.18 9.21 -10.00
CA THR A 34 3.12 9.45 -8.56
C THR A 34 3.50 8.23 -7.73
N THR A 35 3.55 7.04 -8.32
CA THR A 35 3.81 5.79 -7.60
C THR A 35 4.81 4.90 -8.33
N GLU A 36 5.97 4.68 -7.72
CA GLU A 36 6.95 3.67 -8.15
C GLU A 36 6.81 2.43 -7.27
N LEU A 37 6.82 1.24 -7.87
CA LEU A 37 6.70 -0.03 -7.16
C LEU A 37 7.68 -1.04 -7.72
N SER A 38 8.55 -1.57 -6.84
CA SER A 38 9.59 -2.55 -7.15
C SER A 38 9.50 -3.78 -6.25
N SER A 39 10.44 -4.71 -6.38
CA SER A 39 10.57 -5.84 -5.45
C SER A 39 11.12 -5.45 -4.08
N ALA A 40 11.73 -4.27 -3.95
CA ALA A 40 12.36 -3.81 -2.72
C ALA A 40 11.52 -2.77 -1.96
N GLY A 41 10.61 -2.07 -2.65
CA GLY A 41 9.85 -1.00 -2.02
C GLY A 41 8.83 -0.31 -2.91
N MET A 42 8.16 0.68 -2.32
CA MET A 42 7.23 1.58 -2.99
C MET A 42 7.56 3.03 -2.65
N TRP A 43 7.66 3.88 -3.67
CA TRP A 43 7.64 5.33 -3.51
C TRP A 43 6.27 5.86 -3.91
N ARG A 44 5.74 6.81 -3.15
CA ARG A 44 4.49 7.49 -3.50
C ARG A 44 4.55 8.96 -3.14
N ALA A 45 4.25 9.82 -4.10
CA ALA A 45 3.98 11.24 -3.88
C ALA A 45 2.46 11.47 -3.80
N SER A 46 1.99 12.27 -2.85
CA SER A 46 0.56 12.55 -2.67
C SER A 46 0.33 13.95 -2.15
N TRP A 47 -0.86 14.47 -2.40
CA TRP A 47 -1.34 15.71 -1.80
C TRP A 47 -2.28 15.36 -0.66
N THR A 48 -1.87 15.64 0.57
CA THR A 48 -2.63 15.35 1.78
C THR A 48 -3.39 16.60 2.25
N PRO A 49 -4.35 16.49 3.20
CA PRO A 49 -4.96 17.65 3.83
C PRO A 49 -3.97 18.62 4.47
N ASP A 50 -2.82 18.11 4.95
CA ASP A 50 -1.77 18.88 5.61
C ASP A 50 -0.69 19.38 4.62
N GLY A 51 -0.87 19.14 3.32
CA GLY A 51 0.02 19.58 2.24
C GLY A 51 0.71 18.42 1.48
N PRO A 52 1.66 18.74 0.60
CA PRO A 52 2.34 17.73 -0.21
C PRO A 52 3.19 16.81 0.67
N ALA A 53 3.23 15.54 0.30
CA ALA A 53 4.03 14.54 0.98
C ALA A 53 4.60 13.51 0.02
N THR A 54 5.73 12.95 0.39
CA THR A 54 6.31 11.75 -0.22
C THR A 54 6.45 10.69 0.85
N VAL A 55 6.23 9.43 0.48
CA VAL A 55 6.53 8.27 1.32
C VAL A 55 7.37 7.25 0.58
N HIS A 56 8.20 6.56 1.34
CA HIS A 56 8.94 5.40 0.92
C HIS A 56 8.62 4.24 1.86
N LEU A 57 8.10 3.14 1.32
CA LEU A 57 8.02 1.87 2.02
C LEU A 57 9.13 0.96 1.52
N ASP A 58 10.09 0.65 2.36
CA ASP A 58 11.15 -0.31 2.08
C ASP A 58 10.82 -1.64 2.75
N TRP A 59 10.89 -2.75 2.02
CA TRP A 59 10.80 -4.11 2.59
C TRP A 59 11.94 -5.01 2.13
N SER A 60 13.05 -4.43 1.69
CA SER A 60 14.24 -5.15 1.20
C SER A 60 14.89 -6.03 2.26
N SER A 61 14.76 -5.64 3.53
CA SER A 61 15.29 -6.37 4.70
C SER A 61 14.38 -7.50 5.19
N GLY A 62 13.19 -7.66 4.58
CA GLY A 62 12.14 -8.57 5.05
C GLY A 62 11.21 -7.96 6.11
N ALA A 63 11.52 -6.77 6.64
CA ALA A 63 10.63 -5.96 7.44
C ALA A 63 10.26 -4.67 6.69
N ALA A 64 8.99 -4.24 6.79
CA ALA A 64 8.54 -3.01 6.15
C ALA A 64 8.88 -1.79 7.01
N VAL A 65 9.64 -0.86 6.46
CA VAL A 65 10.01 0.42 7.05
C VAL A 65 9.34 1.54 6.25
N VAL A 66 8.75 2.51 6.94
CA VAL A 66 8.08 3.64 6.30
C VAL A 66 8.84 4.92 6.62
N GLU A 67 9.26 5.64 5.59
CA GLU A 67 9.80 6.99 5.69
C GLU A 67 8.84 7.98 5.02
N SER A 68 8.79 9.22 5.53
CA SER A 68 7.91 10.25 4.99
C SER A 68 8.54 11.65 5.02
N TRP A 69 8.13 12.49 4.08
CA TRP A 69 8.65 13.84 3.89
C TRP A 69 7.55 14.83 3.54
N GLY A 70 7.79 16.11 3.84
CA GLY A 70 6.92 17.22 3.49
C GLY A 70 5.90 17.59 4.56
N PRO A 71 5.16 18.69 4.39
CA PRO A 71 4.13 19.15 5.34
C PRO A 71 3.08 18.08 5.68
N GLY A 72 2.76 17.20 4.73
CA GLY A 72 1.84 16.08 4.92
C GLY A 72 2.47 14.76 5.34
N GLY A 73 3.75 14.74 5.73
CA GLY A 73 4.53 13.52 5.98
C GLY A 73 3.85 12.57 6.97
N ASP A 74 3.41 13.10 8.13
CA ASP A 74 2.76 12.29 9.17
C ASP A 74 1.47 11.63 8.69
N HIS A 75 0.66 12.35 7.90
CA HIS A 75 -0.56 11.81 7.29
C HIS A 75 -0.20 10.67 6.31
N ALA A 76 0.74 10.94 5.40
CA ALA A 76 1.14 9.99 4.38
C ALA A 76 1.81 8.75 4.98
N GLY A 77 2.61 8.90 6.04
CA GLY A 77 3.23 7.79 6.76
C GLY A 77 2.20 6.86 7.40
N ARG A 78 1.18 7.41 8.08
CA ARG A 78 0.06 6.61 8.62
C ARG A 78 -0.74 5.91 7.53
N ALA A 79 -0.98 6.59 6.41
CA ALA A 79 -1.63 6.01 5.24
C ALA A 79 -0.83 4.83 4.67
N ALA A 80 0.49 5.00 4.47
CA ALA A 80 1.40 3.95 4.01
C ALA A 80 1.34 2.69 4.90
N VAL A 81 1.31 2.88 6.21
CA VAL A 81 1.10 1.79 7.17
C VAL A 81 -0.26 1.10 6.94
N ALA A 82 -1.34 1.88 6.85
CA ALA A 82 -2.69 1.36 6.68
C ALA A 82 -2.90 0.63 5.33
N MET A 83 -2.12 0.96 4.30
CA MET A 83 -2.13 0.28 3.00
C MET A 83 -1.60 -1.15 3.08
N LEU A 84 -0.64 -1.42 3.98
CA LEU A 84 -0.13 -2.78 4.19
C LEU A 84 -1.12 -3.67 4.94
N ALA A 85 -1.96 -3.07 5.80
CA ALA A 85 -2.91 -3.79 6.66
C ALA A 85 -2.27 -5.00 7.39
N ALA A 86 -1.02 -4.83 7.83
CA ALA A 86 -0.24 -5.87 8.50
C ALA A 86 -0.80 -6.24 9.88
N ASP A 87 -1.57 -5.34 10.48
CA ASP A 87 -2.27 -5.49 11.76
C ASP A 87 -3.61 -6.22 11.65
N ARG A 88 -4.12 -6.44 10.42
CA ARG A 88 -5.43 -7.06 10.21
C ARG A 88 -5.31 -8.58 10.10
N VAL A 89 -6.22 -9.27 10.77
CA VAL A 89 -6.40 -10.72 10.59
C VAL A 89 -6.78 -10.99 9.12
N PRO A 90 -6.04 -11.85 8.40
CA PRO A 90 -6.39 -12.18 7.03
C PRO A 90 -7.80 -12.79 6.98
N PRO A 91 -8.67 -12.36 6.06
CA PRO A 91 -9.98 -12.98 5.93
C PRO A 91 -9.83 -14.47 5.62
N THR A 92 -10.63 -15.30 6.27
CA THR A 92 -10.70 -16.72 5.92
C THR A 92 -11.35 -16.84 4.55
N PRO A 93 -10.75 -17.56 3.59
CA PRO A 93 -11.39 -17.78 2.30
C PRO A 93 -12.75 -18.45 2.51
N ALA A 94 -13.83 -17.75 2.16
CA ALA A 94 -15.15 -18.35 2.13
C ALA A 94 -15.22 -19.38 1.00
N ASP A 95 -15.93 -20.48 1.21
CA ASP A 95 -16.20 -21.47 0.16
C ASP A 95 -17.25 -20.91 -0.81
N VAL A 96 -16.81 -19.97 -1.67
CA VAL A 96 -17.64 -19.29 -2.66
C VAL A 96 -17.58 -19.99 -4.02
N HIS A 97 -16.41 -19.98 -4.65
CA HIS A 97 -16.16 -20.56 -5.97
C HIS A 97 -14.76 -21.17 -5.98
N PRO A 98 -14.55 -22.40 -6.51
CA PRO A 98 -13.27 -23.12 -6.41
C PRO A 98 -12.05 -22.30 -6.84
N LEU A 99 -12.15 -21.55 -7.94
CA LEU A 99 -11.06 -20.68 -8.40
C LEU A 99 -10.73 -19.52 -7.45
N VAL A 100 -11.74 -18.94 -6.80
CA VAL A 100 -11.55 -17.84 -5.84
C VAL A 100 -10.93 -18.38 -4.55
N THR A 101 -11.43 -19.52 -4.07
CA THR A 101 -10.87 -20.21 -2.91
C THR A 101 -9.42 -20.62 -3.15
N GLU A 102 -9.10 -21.17 -4.31
CA GLU A 102 -7.73 -21.54 -4.68
C GLU A 102 -6.82 -20.31 -4.80
N ALA A 103 -7.28 -19.24 -5.45
CA ALA A 103 -6.52 -17.98 -5.53
C ALA A 103 -6.23 -17.40 -4.15
N ALA A 104 -7.22 -17.38 -3.26
CA ALA A 104 -7.07 -16.91 -1.88
C ALA A 104 -6.13 -17.80 -1.06
N ARG A 105 -6.12 -19.13 -1.30
CA ARG A 105 -5.17 -20.07 -0.69
C ARG A 105 -3.74 -19.90 -1.21
N ARG A 106 -3.58 -19.60 -2.50
CA ARG A 106 -2.27 -19.36 -3.13
C ARG A 106 -1.67 -18.02 -2.73
N HIS A 107 -2.51 -17.01 -2.49
CA HIS A 107 -2.11 -15.63 -2.19
C HIS A 107 -2.54 -15.19 -0.78
N ARG A 108 -2.33 -16.05 0.22
CA ARG A 108 -2.68 -15.77 1.63
C ARG A 108 -1.96 -14.56 2.21
N GLY A 109 -0.88 -14.10 1.56
CA GLY A 109 -0.13 -12.91 1.97
C GLY A 109 -0.66 -11.60 1.41
N VAL A 110 -1.60 -11.63 0.46
CA VAL A 110 -2.20 -10.39 -0.07
C VAL A 110 -3.13 -9.78 0.98
N ARG A 111 -3.10 -8.45 1.10
CA ARG A 111 -3.95 -7.68 2.01
C ARG A 111 -4.77 -6.66 1.25
N SER A 112 -5.89 -6.27 1.88
CA SER A 112 -6.74 -5.16 1.45
C SER A 112 -6.66 -4.05 2.50
N GLY A 113 -5.68 -3.18 2.35
CA GLY A 113 -5.50 -2.00 3.18
C GLY A 113 -6.31 -0.81 2.70
N ALA A 114 -6.06 0.34 3.31
CA ALA A 114 -6.67 1.61 2.91
C ALA A 114 -5.60 2.69 2.79
N SER A 115 -5.62 3.45 1.68
CA SER A 115 -4.75 4.61 1.50
C SER A 115 -5.18 5.82 2.33
N GLY A 116 -6.43 5.85 2.82
CA GLY A 116 -6.98 7.01 3.53
C GLY A 116 -7.13 8.27 2.66
N ASP A 117 -6.83 8.16 1.37
CA ASP A 117 -6.80 9.26 0.40
C ASP A 117 -7.78 8.98 -0.72
N LEU A 118 -8.94 9.63 -0.63
CA LEU A 118 -10.02 9.46 -1.61
C LEU A 118 -9.67 10.09 -2.95
N TYR A 119 -9.05 11.27 -2.96
CA TYR A 119 -8.86 12.03 -4.20
C TYR A 119 -7.93 11.30 -5.16
N HIS A 120 -6.79 10.84 -4.64
CA HIS A 120 -5.77 10.17 -5.45
C HIS A 120 -6.22 8.80 -5.94
N ALA A 121 -7.20 8.15 -5.29
CA ALA A 121 -7.81 6.91 -5.78
C ALA A 121 -8.98 7.16 -6.74
N LEU A 122 -9.87 8.10 -6.42
CA LEU A 122 -11.14 8.31 -7.13
C LEU A 122 -10.92 8.88 -8.53
N LEU A 123 -10.04 9.86 -8.68
CA LEU A 123 -9.83 10.53 -9.96
C LEU A 123 -9.32 9.55 -11.04
N PRO A 124 -8.24 8.76 -10.81
CA PRO A 124 -7.82 7.75 -11.78
C PRO A 124 -8.89 6.69 -12.05
N THR A 125 -9.65 6.26 -11.03
CA THR A 125 -10.75 5.30 -11.20
C THR A 125 -11.84 5.83 -12.13
N ILE A 126 -12.24 7.09 -12.01
CA ILE A 126 -13.23 7.71 -12.92
C ILE A 126 -12.67 7.78 -14.34
N LEU A 127 -11.42 8.25 -14.50
CA LEU A 127 -10.81 8.38 -15.82
C LEU A 127 -10.68 7.02 -16.53
N ALA A 128 -10.28 5.97 -15.80
CA ALA A 128 -10.13 4.62 -16.32
C ALA A 128 -11.44 3.98 -16.80
N GLN A 129 -12.61 4.53 -16.48
CA GLN A 129 -13.88 4.02 -17.02
C GLN A 129 -14.08 4.38 -18.50
N ARG A 130 -13.34 5.35 -19.02
CA ARG A 130 -13.53 5.90 -20.37
C ARG A 130 -12.40 5.55 -21.34
N ILE A 131 -11.31 4.97 -20.83
CA ILE A 131 -10.12 4.60 -21.58
C ILE A 131 -9.69 3.21 -21.13
N THR A 132 -9.05 2.43 -22.02
CA THR A 132 -8.58 1.07 -21.74
C THR A 132 -7.07 1.01 -21.77
#